data_AF-K2ES37-F1
#
_entry.id   AF-K2ES37-F1
#
_cell.length_a   1.000
_cell.length_b   1.000
_cell.length_c   1.000
_cell.angle_alpha   90.00
_cell.angle_beta   90.00
_cell.angle_gamma   90.00
#
_symmetry.space_group_name_H-M   'P 1'
#
loop_
_entity.id
_entity.type
_entity.pdbx_description
1 polymer ?
#
loop_
_entity_poly.entity_id
_entity_poly.type
_entity_poly.pdbx_seq_one_letter_code
_entity_poly.pdbx_strand_id
1 'polypeptide(L)'
;MMQDPLLTSVIEKRIRSHRRNTESIFQHLIEEYKARFKTIQDHYFGERVRDIVDVARRILGHLCPFERLKMAEVPHNSIILTQELVPTETVEANASLVSGFITAVGGITSHAAIIARAKGIPYVANVDIKGLKKVDLHSLIVDGSQGIVILNPTRATLKRYQEMQKSYQKSYKLLKSVAHLKGETIDGYEVRLFANLESPKEIDQLIKAGASGVGLFRSEYLFLSQQKFPTEEEQFCIYKKMVKALKGRPLVIRVFDLGGDKKIDLPLGHAHAKYFSDIGCEPNPALGC
;
A
#
# COMPACT_ATOMS: atom_id res chain seq x y z
N MET A 1 17.14 -14.44 1.74
CA MET A 1 16.24 -15.10 2.72
C MET A 1 15.77 -16.49 2.30
N MET A 2 15.14 -16.71 1.14
CA MET A 2 14.63 -18.06 0.79
C MET A 2 15.71 -19.14 0.59
N GLN A 3 16.95 -18.74 0.31
CA GLN A 3 18.12 -19.64 0.22
C GLN A 3 18.96 -19.63 1.50
N ASP A 4 18.49 -19.02 2.59
CA ASP A 4 19.25 -18.97 3.85
C ASP A 4 19.40 -20.40 4.40
N PRO A 5 20.64 -20.93 4.50
CA PRO A 5 20.89 -22.27 5.01
C PRO A 5 20.36 -22.49 6.42
N LEU A 6 20.25 -21.43 7.23
CA LEU A 6 19.72 -21.50 8.59
C LEU A 6 18.22 -21.79 8.61
N LEU A 7 17.47 -21.37 7.58
CA LEU A 7 16.05 -21.72 7.45
C LEU A 7 15.90 -23.12 6.86
N THR A 8 16.52 -23.41 5.73
CA THR A 8 16.32 -24.69 5.01
C THR A 8 16.84 -25.90 5.80
N SER A 9 18.06 -25.85 6.34
CA SER A 9 18.62 -26.99 7.08
C SER A 9 17.93 -27.27 8.41
N VAL A 10 17.50 -26.22 9.13
CA VAL A 10 16.78 -26.35 10.41
C VAL A 10 15.38 -26.89 10.18
N ILE A 11 14.69 -26.42 9.13
CA ILE A 11 13.37 -26.93 8.75
C ILE A 11 13.46 -28.42 8.41
N GLU A 12 14.40 -28.82 7.54
CA GLU A 12 14.58 -30.23 7.17
C GLU A 12 14.87 -31.12 8.37
N LYS A 13 15.74 -30.67 9.28
CA LYS A 13 16.07 -31.41 10.51
C LYS A 13 14.84 -31.55 11.41
N ARG A 14 14.04 -30.49 11.58
CA ARG A 14 12.80 -30.52 12.38
C ARG A 14 11.74 -31.43 11.76
N ILE A 15 11.59 -31.43 10.43
CA ILE A 15 10.70 -32.35 9.71
C ILE A 15 11.09 -33.81 9.98
N ARG A 16 12.37 -34.15 9.79
CA ARG A 16 12.87 -35.53 9.97
C ARG A 16 12.75 -36.03 11.42
N SER A 17 12.92 -35.14 12.40
CA SER A 17 12.90 -35.47 13.84
C SER A 17 11.48 -35.52 14.43
N HIS A 18 10.64 -34.54 14.12
CA HIS A 18 9.33 -34.39 14.76
C HIS A 18 8.22 -35.14 14.01
N ARG A 19 8.46 -35.52 12.74
CA ARG A 19 7.51 -36.26 11.89
C ARG A 19 6.09 -35.66 11.86
N ARG A 20 6.01 -34.32 11.89
CA ARG A 20 4.77 -33.56 11.68
C ARG A 20 4.72 -33.03 10.25
N ASN A 21 3.54 -32.60 9.84
CA ASN A 21 3.31 -31.94 8.57
C ASN A 21 4.18 -30.67 8.42
N THR A 22 4.68 -30.47 7.21
CA THR A 22 5.69 -29.45 6.87
C THR A 22 5.22 -28.05 7.24
N GLU A 23 3.94 -27.76 7.00
CA GLU A 23 3.28 -26.50 7.32
C GLU A 23 3.27 -26.18 8.82
N SER A 24 3.04 -27.17 9.69
CA SER A 24 2.99 -26.94 11.14
C SER A 24 4.39 -26.68 11.69
N ILE A 25 5.39 -27.39 11.16
CA ILE A 25 6.78 -27.21 11.54
C ILE A 25 7.28 -25.84 11.09
N PHE A 26 6.95 -25.44 9.86
CA PHE A 26 7.28 -24.14 9.33
C PHE A 26 6.58 -23.02 10.10
N GLN A 27 5.28 -23.15 10.39
CA GLN A 27 4.53 -22.15 11.16
C GLN A 27 5.09 -21.98 12.58
N HIS A 28 5.42 -23.07 13.29
CA HIS A 28 6.05 -22.99 14.60
C HIS A 28 7.40 -22.27 14.56
N LEU A 29 8.24 -22.60 13.57
CA LEU A 29 9.53 -21.95 13.42
C LEU A 29 9.39 -20.44 13.21
N ILE A 30 8.44 -20.02 12.37
CA ILE A 30 8.16 -18.60 12.13
C ILE A 30 7.63 -17.89 13.38
N GLU A 31 6.79 -18.53 14.19
CA GLU A 31 6.36 -17.98 15.48
C GLU A 31 7.51 -17.86 16.49
N GLU A 32 8.43 -18.84 16.54
CA GLU A 32 9.65 -18.75 17.35
C GLU A 32 10.54 -17.59 16.90
N TYR A 33 10.72 -17.40 15.59
CA TYR A 33 11.46 -16.24 15.06
C TYR A 33 10.75 -14.93 15.44
N LYS A 34 9.44 -14.82 15.23
CA LYS A 34 8.66 -13.63 15.64
C LYS A 34 8.83 -13.33 17.14
N ALA A 35 8.78 -14.34 17.99
CA ALA A 35 8.93 -14.18 19.43
C ALA A 35 10.33 -13.68 19.80
N ARG A 36 11.38 -14.27 19.20
CA ARG A 36 12.79 -13.85 19.40
C ARG A 36 13.07 -12.44 18.87
N PHE A 37 12.46 -12.06 17.76
CA PHE A 37 12.63 -10.71 17.24
C PHE A 37 11.81 -9.67 18.02
N LYS A 38 10.66 -10.03 18.59
CA LYS A 38 9.90 -9.14 19.49
C LYS A 38 10.67 -8.76 20.76
N THR A 39 11.58 -9.61 21.23
CA THR A 39 12.45 -9.31 22.38
C THR A 39 13.61 -8.35 22.05
N ILE A 40 13.87 -8.09 20.77
CA ILE A 40 14.90 -7.16 20.33
C ILE A 40 14.22 -5.80 20.08
N GLN A 41 14.39 -4.85 21.01
CA GLN A 41 13.86 -3.48 20.89
C GLN A 41 14.71 -2.63 19.95
N ASP A 42 14.81 -3.04 18.70
CA ASP A 42 15.46 -2.25 17.66
C ASP A 42 14.56 -2.22 16.41
N HIS A 43 14.28 -1.00 15.96
CA HIS A 43 13.42 -0.70 14.82
C HIS A 43 13.88 -1.42 13.55
N TYR A 44 15.19 -1.69 13.43
CA TYR A 44 15.78 -2.47 12.34
C TYR A 44 15.23 -3.89 12.21
N PHE A 45 14.93 -4.54 13.33
CA PHE A 45 14.38 -5.89 13.30
C PHE A 45 12.87 -5.88 13.04
N GLY A 46 12.16 -4.78 13.35
CA GLY A 46 10.72 -4.67 13.14
C GLY A 46 10.29 -4.79 11.68
N GLU A 47 10.98 -4.12 10.76
CA GLU A 47 10.68 -4.18 9.31
C GLU A 47 11.09 -5.53 8.70
N ARG A 48 12.30 -6.02 9.01
CA ARG A 48 12.74 -7.36 8.58
C ARG A 48 11.82 -8.47 9.06
N VAL A 49 11.24 -8.35 10.25
CA VAL A 49 10.23 -9.30 10.72
C VAL A 49 8.99 -9.27 9.83
N ARG A 50 8.53 -8.10 9.40
CA ARG A 50 7.38 -8.03 8.47
C ARG A 50 7.71 -8.73 7.14
N ASP A 51 8.91 -8.53 6.61
CA ASP A 51 9.34 -9.19 5.37
C ASP A 51 9.47 -10.71 5.53
N ILE A 52 10.06 -11.18 6.64
CA ILE A 52 10.12 -12.61 6.97
C ILE A 52 8.72 -13.18 7.08
N VAL A 53 7.80 -12.46 7.72
CA VAL A 53 6.41 -12.88 7.90
C VAL A 53 5.67 -12.91 6.57
N ASP A 54 5.92 -11.98 5.66
CA ASP A 54 5.32 -11.99 4.33
C ASP A 54 5.83 -13.17 3.48
N VAL A 55 7.16 -13.36 3.43
CA VAL A 55 7.76 -14.52 2.73
C VAL A 55 7.27 -15.83 3.35
N ALA A 56 7.17 -15.91 4.68
CA ALA A 56 6.63 -17.07 5.37
C ALA A 56 5.16 -17.32 5.03
N ARG A 57 4.32 -16.28 4.96
CA ARG A 57 2.91 -16.39 4.53
C ARG A 57 2.79 -16.91 3.10
N ARG A 58 3.73 -16.55 2.21
CA ARG A 58 3.78 -17.04 0.82
C ARG A 58 4.19 -18.51 0.77
N ILE A 59 5.25 -18.89 1.48
CA ILE A 59 5.70 -20.29 1.57
C ILE A 59 4.60 -21.17 2.17
N LEU A 60 3.97 -20.76 3.27
CA LEU A 60 2.81 -21.46 3.84
C LEU A 60 1.64 -21.54 2.87
N GLY A 61 1.45 -20.53 2.01
CA GLY A 61 0.44 -20.56 0.94
C GLY A 61 0.75 -21.59 -0.14
N HIS A 62 2.02 -21.92 -0.38
CA HIS A 62 2.41 -23.01 -1.28
C HIS A 62 2.35 -24.38 -0.61
N LEU A 63 2.70 -24.47 0.68
CA LEU A 63 2.69 -25.71 1.47
C LEU A 63 1.27 -26.17 1.85
N CYS A 64 0.39 -25.21 2.10
CA CYS A 64 -1.04 -25.45 2.25
C CYS A 64 -1.75 -24.83 1.04
N PRO A 65 -1.94 -25.59 -0.05
CA PRO A 65 -2.79 -25.17 -1.16
C PRO A 65 -4.25 -25.19 -0.69
N PHE A 66 -4.61 -24.23 0.17
CA PHE A 66 -5.97 -23.76 0.22
C PHE A 66 -6.20 -22.97 -1.07
N GLU A 67 -7.37 -23.13 -1.68
CA GLU A 67 -7.84 -22.22 -2.73
C GLU A 67 -7.91 -20.81 -2.13
N ARG A 68 -6.81 -20.06 -2.21
CA ARG A 68 -6.84 -18.64 -1.98
C ARG A 68 -7.54 -18.05 -3.18
N LEU A 69 -8.82 -17.72 -3.00
CA LEU A 69 -9.54 -16.84 -3.90
C LEU A 69 -8.66 -15.62 -4.16
N LYS A 70 -8.18 -15.47 -5.40
CA LYS A 70 -7.48 -14.25 -5.77
C LYS A 70 -8.47 -13.10 -5.70
N MET A 71 -7.97 -11.88 -5.45
CA MET A 71 -8.83 -10.69 -5.46
C MET A 71 -9.52 -10.47 -6.82
N ALA A 72 -8.97 -11.03 -7.90
CA ALA A 72 -9.57 -11.02 -9.24
C ALA A 72 -10.69 -12.05 -9.42
N GLU A 73 -10.82 -13.03 -8.54
CA GLU A 73 -11.76 -14.15 -8.62
C GLU A 73 -12.92 -13.99 -7.63
N VAL A 74 -12.93 -12.92 -6.83
CA VAL A 74 -14.00 -12.66 -5.85
C VAL A 74 -15.32 -12.29 -6.56
N PRO A 75 -16.48 -12.67 -5.99
CA PRO A 75 -17.78 -12.28 -6.52
C PRO A 75 -17.95 -10.77 -6.60
N HIS A 76 -18.83 -10.32 -7.50
CA HIS A 76 -19.22 -8.92 -7.57
C HIS A 76 -19.82 -8.42 -6.25
N ASN A 77 -19.56 -7.16 -5.93
CA ASN A 77 -20.00 -6.48 -4.72
C ASN A 77 -19.48 -7.10 -3.41
N SER A 78 -18.30 -7.71 -3.45
CA SER A 78 -17.67 -8.29 -2.26
C SER A 78 -17.06 -7.21 -1.37
N ILE A 79 -17.20 -7.39 -0.05
CA ILE A 79 -16.45 -6.62 0.95
C ILE A 79 -15.39 -7.55 1.54
N ILE A 80 -14.14 -7.11 1.53
CA ILE A 80 -13.02 -7.92 1.98
C ILE A 80 -12.69 -7.59 3.43
N LEU A 81 -12.73 -8.60 4.29
CA LEU A 81 -12.34 -8.52 5.70
C LEU A 81 -11.01 -9.26 5.89
N THR A 82 -9.94 -8.54 6.25
CA THR A 82 -8.62 -9.15 6.49
C THR A 82 -7.89 -8.50 7.64
N GLN A 83 -7.05 -9.24 8.37
CA GLN A 83 -6.28 -8.68 9.49
C GLN A 83 -5.47 -7.45 9.06
N GLU A 84 -4.86 -7.53 7.87
CA GLU A 84 -4.06 -6.49 7.25
C GLU A 84 -4.10 -6.73 5.73
N LEU A 85 -4.17 -5.66 4.94
CA LEU A 85 -4.05 -5.75 3.48
C LEU A 85 -2.58 -5.60 3.10
N VAL A 86 -2.08 -6.56 2.32
CA VAL A 86 -0.77 -6.38 1.69
C VAL A 86 -0.91 -5.58 0.38
N PRO A 87 0.11 -4.81 -0.03
CA PRO A 87 0.04 -4.00 -1.25
C PRO A 87 -0.31 -4.80 -2.51
N THR A 88 0.19 -6.02 -2.64
CA THR A 88 -0.07 -6.92 -3.78
C THR A 88 -1.55 -7.25 -3.93
N GLU A 89 -2.24 -7.60 -2.84
CA GLU A 89 -3.68 -7.88 -2.83
C GLU A 89 -4.49 -6.64 -3.24
N THR A 90 -4.09 -5.46 -2.77
CA THR A 90 -4.79 -4.22 -3.08
C THR A 90 -4.60 -3.82 -4.55
N VAL A 91 -3.44 -4.13 -5.15
CA VAL A 91 -3.16 -3.93 -6.58
C VAL A 91 -3.99 -4.86 -7.45
N GLU A 92 -4.14 -6.12 -7.07
CA GLU A 92 -4.97 -7.11 -7.77
C GLU A 92 -6.47 -6.79 -7.66
N ALA A 93 -6.89 -6.10 -6.60
CA ALA A 93 -8.28 -5.75 -6.40
C ALA A 93 -8.84 -4.85 -7.51
N ASN A 94 -10.01 -5.23 -8.01
CA ASN A 94 -10.76 -4.49 -9.00
C ASN A 94 -11.99 -3.84 -8.35
N ALA A 95 -12.17 -2.53 -8.56
CA ALA A 95 -13.32 -1.79 -8.06
C ALA A 95 -14.67 -2.27 -8.65
N SER A 96 -14.66 -3.04 -9.74
CA SER A 96 -15.88 -3.70 -10.25
C SER A 96 -16.29 -4.94 -9.45
N LEU A 97 -15.36 -5.55 -8.71
CA LEU A 97 -15.59 -6.76 -7.92
C LEU A 97 -15.68 -6.43 -6.43
N VAL A 98 -14.72 -5.64 -5.93
CA VAL A 98 -14.58 -5.29 -4.52
C VAL A 98 -15.25 -3.94 -4.24
N SER A 99 -16.28 -3.95 -3.40
CA SER A 99 -17.01 -2.76 -2.95
C SER A 99 -16.42 -2.09 -1.71
N GLY A 100 -15.52 -2.75 -0.99
CA GLY A 100 -14.87 -2.15 0.16
C GLY A 100 -13.90 -3.07 0.89
N PHE A 101 -13.07 -2.46 1.71
CA PHE A 101 -12.07 -3.12 2.54
C PHE A 101 -12.26 -2.78 4.00
N ILE A 102 -12.16 -3.79 4.86
CA ILE A 102 -12.18 -3.67 6.32
C ILE A 102 -10.94 -4.38 6.86
N THR A 103 -10.09 -3.66 7.61
CA THR A 103 -8.89 -4.25 8.22
C THR A 103 -8.82 -4.07 9.73
N ALA A 104 -8.19 -5.02 10.42
CA ALA A 104 -7.95 -4.94 11.86
C ALA A 104 -6.73 -4.07 12.21
N VAL A 105 -5.78 -3.99 11.28
CA VAL A 105 -4.60 -3.14 11.39
C VAL A 105 -4.52 -2.27 10.13
N GLY A 106 -4.17 -1.00 10.30
CA GLY A 106 -3.93 -0.09 9.18
C GLY A 106 -4.02 1.37 9.60
N GLY A 107 -3.35 2.23 8.83
CA GLY A 107 -3.37 3.68 9.01
C GLY A 107 -3.77 4.40 7.73
N ILE A 108 -4.17 5.66 7.84
CA ILE A 108 -4.56 6.49 6.69
C ILE A 108 -3.43 6.68 5.67
N THR A 109 -2.17 6.57 6.12
CA THR A 109 -0.94 6.66 5.33
C THR A 109 -0.36 5.30 4.92
N SER A 110 -1.04 4.20 5.25
CA SER A 110 -0.56 2.87 4.85
C SER A 110 -0.63 2.70 3.33
N HIS A 111 0.32 1.95 2.77
CA HIS A 111 0.34 1.63 1.34
C HIS A 111 -1.01 1.05 0.85
N ALA A 112 -1.64 0.18 1.65
CA ALA A 112 -2.97 -0.35 1.35
C ALA A 112 -4.05 0.74 1.27
N ALA A 113 -4.08 1.68 2.22
CA ALA A 113 -5.04 2.78 2.21
C ALA A 113 -4.84 3.73 1.01
N ILE A 114 -3.58 4.00 0.65
CA ILE A 114 -3.23 4.83 -0.52
C ILE A 114 -3.71 4.15 -1.81
N ILE A 115 -3.42 2.86 -1.99
CA ILE A 115 -3.80 2.11 -3.19
C ILE A 115 -5.33 1.96 -3.28
N ALA A 116 -6.01 1.66 -2.17
CA ALA A 116 -7.47 1.59 -2.14
C ALA A 116 -8.12 2.92 -2.53
N ARG A 117 -7.59 4.05 -2.01
CA ARG A 117 -8.03 5.40 -2.38
C ARG A 117 -7.80 5.69 -3.87
N ALA A 118 -6.63 5.35 -4.40
CA ALA A 118 -6.32 5.53 -5.82
C ALA A 118 -7.26 4.71 -6.73
N LYS A 119 -7.71 3.55 -6.26
CA LYS A 119 -8.71 2.70 -6.95
C LYS A 119 -10.16 3.12 -6.70
N GLY A 120 -10.40 4.11 -5.84
CA GLY A 120 -11.75 4.56 -5.48
C GLY A 120 -12.54 3.54 -4.66
N ILE A 121 -11.86 2.63 -3.95
CA ILE A 121 -12.50 1.60 -3.12
C ILE A 121 -12.55 2.10 -1.66
N PRO A 122 -13.73 2.14 -1.01
CA PRO A 122 -13.85 2.47 0.41
C PRO A 122 -12.97 1.57 1.29
N TYR A 123 -12.27 2.17 2.25
CA TYR A 123 -11.35 1.47 3.15
C TYR A 123 -11.53 1.97 4.58
N VAL A 124 -11.75 1.03 5.52
CA VAL A 124 -11.82 1.30 6.96
C VAL A 124 -10.86 0.37 7.68
N ALA A 125 -10.00 0.92 8.54
CA ALA A 125 -9.01 0.19 9.32
C ALA A 125 -9.32 0.21 10.82
N ASN A 126 -8.58 -0.58 11.59
CA ASN A 126 -8.68 -0.70 13.05
C ASN A 126 -10.04 -1.23 13.53
N VAL A 127 -10.62 -2.17 12.79
CA VAL A 127 -11.89 -2.82 13.11
C VAL A 127 -11.67 -4.19 13.75
N ASP A 128 -12.44 -4.54 14.78
CA ASP A 128 -12.38 -5.89 15.37
C ASP A 128 -13.01 -6.94 14.45
N ILE A 129 -12.17 -7.52 13.59
CA ILE A 129 -12.58 -8.58 12.65
C ILE A 129 -12.98 -9.87 13.38
N LYS A 130 -12.40 -10.16 14.55
CA LYS A 130 -12.76 -11.37 15.30
C LYS A 130 -14.18 -11.24 15.85
N GLY A 131 -14.55 -10.06 16.31
CA GLY A 131 -15.93 -9.71 16.67
C GLY A 131 -16.88 -9.87 15.48
N LEU A 132 -16.50 -9.35 14.31
CA LEU A 132 -17.31 -9.44 13.09
C LEU A 132 -17.62 -10.87 12.65
N LYS A 133 -16.63 -11.78 12.73
CA LYS A 133 -16.81 -13.20 12.36
C LYS A 133 -17.79 -13.97 13.26
N LYS A 134 -18.14 -13.42 14.43
CA LYS A 134 -19.10 -14.04 15.36
C LYS A 134 -20.54 -13.61 15.09
N VAL A 135 -20.74 -12.60 14.25
CA VAL A 135 -22.07 -12.09 13.87
C VAL A 135 -22.53 -12.83 12.62
N ASP A 136 -23.80 -13.20 12.57
CA ASP A 136 -24.42 -13.71 11.35
C ASP A 136 -24.62 -12.55 10.37
N LEU A 137 -23.65 -12.35 9.48
CA LEU A 137 -23.58 -11.22 8.56
C LEU A 137 -24.19 -11.58 7.21
N HIS A 138 -25.28 -10.92 6.85
CA HIS A 138 -25.91 -11.05 5.52
C HIS A 138 -25.75 -9.77 4.68
N SER A 139 -25.44 -8.63 5.29
CA SER A 139 -25.19 -7.37 4.58
C SER A 139 -24.29 -6.44 5.38
N LEU A 140 -23.47 -5.66 4.66
CA LEU A 140 -22.50 -4.73 5.22
C LEU A 140 -22.49 -3.44 4.42
N ILE A 141 -22.30 -2.32 5.11
CA ILE A 141 -21.97 -1.03 4.49
C ILE A 141 -20.62 -0.58 5.02
N VAL A 142 -19.72 -0.20 4.11
CA VAL A 142 -18.42 0.40 4.43
C VAL A 142 -18.50 1.89 4.11
N ASP A 143 -18.49 2.72 5.14
CA ASP A 143 -18.48 4.18 5.00
C ASP A 143 -17.06 4.70 5.25
N GLY A 144 -16.29 4.82 4.16
CA GLY A 144 -14.94 5.37 4.21
C GLY A 144 -14.88 6.88 4.52
N SER A 145 -16.01 7.59 4.50
CA SER A 145 -16.05 9.03 4.82
C SER A 145 -16.14 9.27 6.32
N GLN A 146 -16.91 8.45 7.03
CA GLN A 146 -17.05 8.51 8.49
C GLN A 146 -16.13 7.51 9.21
N GLY A 147 -15.51 6.58 8.47
CA GLY A 147 -14.68 5.52 9.07
C GLY A 147 -15.50 4.47 9.81
N ILE A 148 -16.75 4.24 9.42
CA ILE A 148 -17.65 3.31 10.11
C ILE A 148 -18.03 2.12 9.23
N VAL A 149 -18.31 0.99 9.88
CA VAL A 149 -18.85 -0.22 9.27
C VAL A 149 -20.22 -0.49 9.88
N ILE A 150 -21.25 -0.63 9.05
CA ILE A 150 -22.61 -0.92 9.51
C ILE A 150 -22.94 -2.36 9.18
N LEU A 151 -23.27 -3.13 10.21
CA LEU A 151 -23.61 -4.55 10.12
C LEU A 151 -25.12 -4.71 9.96
N ASN A 152 -25.54 -5.59 9.05
CA ASN A 152 -26.94 -5.94 8.81
C ASN A 152 -27.86 -4.70 8.82
N PRO A 153 -27.58 -3.70 7.95
CA PRO A 153 -28.29 -2.43 7.96
C PRO A 153 -29.80 -2.65 7.73
N THR A 154 -30.61 -1.86 8.44
CA THR A 154 -32.06 -1.83 8.17
C THR A 154 -32.34 -1.38 6.74
N ARG A 155 -33.52 -1.70 6.20
CA ARG A 155 -33.95 -1.22 4.87
C ARG A 155 -33.90 0.32 4.77
N ALA A 156 -34.25 1.02 5.86
CA ALA A 156 -34.18 2.48 5.91
C ALA A 156 -32.74 2.98 5.81
N THR A 157 -31.82 2.37 6.56
CA THR A 157 -30.38 2.68 6.50
C THR A 157 -29.82 2.41 5.10
N LEU A 158 -30.14 1.25 4.52
CA LEU A 158 -29.66 0.88 3.19
C LEU A 158 -30.15 1.85 2.11
N LYS A 159 -31.43 2.26 2.15
CA LYS A 159 -31.98 3.26 1.24
C LYS A 159 -31.26 4.61 1.36
N ARG A 160 -31.04 5.09 2.60
CA ARG A 160 -30.31 6.34 2.86
C ARG A 160 -28.89 6.29 2.28
N TYR A 161 -28.17 5.19 2.46
CA TYR A 161 -26.81 5.04 1.93
C TYR A 161 -26.78 4.94 0.40
N GLN A 162 -27.77 4.30 -0.22
CA GLN A 162 -27.91 4.29 -1.68
C GLN A 162 -28.17 5.70 -2.24
N GLU A 163 -29.01 6.50 -1.58
CA GLU A 163 -29.26 7.89 -1.95
C GLU A 163 -28.00 8.75 -1.80
N MET A 164 -27.27 8.57 -0.70
CA MET A 164 -26.00 9.25 -0.45
C MET A 164 -24.96 8.87 -1.52
N GLN A 165 -24.84 7.59 -1.88
CA GLN A 165 -23.96 7.12 -2.95
C GLN A 165 -24.34 7.71 -4.31
N LYS A 166 -25.63 7.76 -4.65
CA LYS A 166 -26.12 8.40 -5.89
C LYS A 166 -25.78 9.88 -5.93
N SER A 167 -25.96 10.60 -4.81
CA SER A 167 -25.61 12.01 -4.71
C SER A 167 -24.10 12.21 -4.90
N TYR A 168 -23.28 11.39 -4.22
CA TYR A 168 -21.82 11.43 -4.36
C TYR A 168 -21.38 11.18 -5.81
N GLN A 169 -21.95 10.20 -6.49
CA GLN A 169 -21.66 9.92 -7.90
C GLN A 169 -22.07 11.07 -8.83
N LYS A 170 -23.20 11.74 -8.57
CA LYS A 170 -23.62 12.93 -9.32
C LYS A 170 -22.64 14.08 -9.13
N SER A 171 -22.28 14.39 -7.89
CA SER A 171 -21.30 15.44 -7.56
C SER A 171 -19.94 15.13 -8.16
N TYR A 172 -19.47 13.88 -8.09
CA TYR A 172 -18.22 13.46 -8.70
C TYR A 172 -18.21 13.62 -10.22
N LYS A 173 -19.31 13.25 -10.91
CA LYS A 173 -19.47 13.47 -12.36
C LYS A 173 -19.45 14.96 -12.71
N LEU A 174 -20.14 15.79 -11.93
CA LEU A 174 -20.14 17.24 -12.11
C LEU A 174 -18.73 17.82 -11.95
N LEU A 175 -18.05 17.50 -10.84
CA LEU A 175 -16.67 17.92 -10.58
C LEU A 175 -15.72 17.50 -11.71
N LYS A 176 -15.85 16.27 -12.20
CA LYS A 176 -15.05 15.78 -13.33
C LYS A 176 -15.33 16.56 -14.62
N SER A 177 -16.58 16.97 -14.86
CA SER A 177 -16.94 17.77 -16.04
C SER A 177 -16.33 19.17 -16.02
N VAL A 178 -16.17 19.76 -14.84
CA VAL A 178 -15.62 21.11 -14.64
C VAL A 178 -14.13 21.12 -14.27
N ALA A 179 -13.47 19.96 -14.23
CA ALA A 179 -12.06 19.84 -13.84
C ALA A 179 -11.10 20.68 -14.72
N HIS A 180 -11.51 21.02 -15.94
CA HIS A 180 -10.72 21.83 -16.87
C HIS A 180 -10.81 23.34 -16.60
N LEU A 181 -11.73 23.78 -15.73
CA LEU A 181 -11.87 25.19 -15.36
C LEU A 181 -10.70 25.62 -14.47
N LYS A 182 -10.42 26.93 -14.47
CA LYS A 182 -9.43 27.51 -13.57
C LYS A 182 -9.92 27.42 -12.13
N GLY A 183 -9.00 27.16 -11.20
CA GLY A 183 -9.28 27.30 -9.78
C GLY A 183 -9.38 28.78 -9.46
N GLU A 184 -10.57 29.26 -9.13
CA GLU A 184 -10.83 30.67 -8.82
C GLU A 184 -11.80 30.75 -7.64
N THR A 185 -11.54 31.68 -6.74
CA THR A 185 -12.43 32.00 -5.62
C THR A 185 -13.62 32.83 -6.10
N ILE A 186 -14.66 32.96 -5.27
CA ILE A 186 -15.89 33.69 -5.64
C ILE A 186 -15.65 35.19 -5.91
N ASP A 187 -14.56 35.74 -5.38
CA ASP A 187 -14.09 37.12 -5.50
C ASP A 187 -12.98 37.30 -6.55
N GLY A 188 -12.64 36.25 -7.30
CA GLY A 188 -11.80 36.34 -8.50
C GLY A 188 -10.31 36.07 -8.29
N TYR A 189 -9.89 35.62 -7.11
CA TYR A 189 -8.50 35.25 -6.85
C TYR A 189 -8.20 33.86 -7.43
N GLU A 190 -7.21 33.78 -8.33
CA GLU A 190 -6.78 32.53 -8.97
C GLU A 190 -5.95 31.66 -8.01
N VAL A 191 -6.40 30.41 -7.84
CA VAL A 191 -5.73 29.37 -7.05
C VAL A 191 -5.28 28.26 -7.99
N ARG A 192 -3.96 28.04 -8.06
CA ARG A 192 -3.38 26.96 -8.86
C ARG A 192 -3.28 25.68 -8.03
N LEU A 193 -3.88 24.61 -8.54
CA LEU A 193 -3.87 23.30 -7.90
C LEU A 193 -2.82 22.41 -8.57
N PHE A 194 -1.77 22.10 -7.83
CA PHE A 194 -0.70 21.21 -8.28
C PHE A 194 -0.85 19.83 -7.62
N ALA A 195 -0.48 18.76 -8.32
CA ALA A 195 -0.44 17.44 -7.69
C ALA A 195 0.95 17.05 -7.22
N ASN A 196 0.94 16.14 -6.24
CA ASN A 196 2.11 15.43 -5.77
C ASN A 196 2.14 14.07 -6.46
N LEU A 197 3.27 13.74 -7.09
CA LEU A 197 3.44 12.50 -7.83
C LEU A 197 4.49 11.62 -7.17
N GLU A 198 4.18 10.33 -7.05
CA GLU A 198 5.12 9.30 -6.62
C GLU A 198 5.67 8.51 -7.81
N SER A 199 4.92 8.41 -8.92
CA SER A 199 5.37 7.75 -10.15
C SER A 199 5.20 8.63 -11.40
N PRO A 200 6.13 8.58 -12.36
CA PRO A 200 5.95 9.23 -13.67
C PRO A 200 4.70 8.75 -14.43
N LYS A 201 4.18 7.56 -14.11
CA LYS A 201 2.99 6.97 -14.75
C LYS A 201 1.69 7.72 -14.40
N GLU A 202 1.69 8.54 -13.36
CA GLU A 202 0.51 9.24 -12.87
C GLU A 202 0.20 10.54 -13.64
N ILE A 203 1.12 11.01 -14.48
CA ILE A 203 0.98 12.30 -15.19
C ILE A 203 -0.30 12.34 -16.04
N ASP A 204 -0.64 11.26 -16.74
CA ASP A 204 -1.83 11.22 -17.59
C ASP A 204 -3.13 11.37 -16.78
N GLN A 205 -3.15 10.80 -15.57
CA GLN A 205 -4.30 10.91 -14.66
C GLN A 205 -4.41 12.33 -14.11
N LEU A 206 -3.28 12.95 -13.75
CA LEU A 206 -3.19 14.34 -13.34
C LEU A 206 -3.76 15.29 -14.40
N ILE A 207 -3.35 15.14 -15.67
CA ILE A 207 -3.83 16.01 -16.75
C ILE A 207 -5.34 15.87 -16.90
N LYS A 208 -5.87 14.65 -16.83
CA LYS A 208 -7.32 14.39 -16.87
C LYS A 208 -8.06 14.95 -15.66
N ALA A 209 -7.40 15.04 -14.51
CA ALA A 209 -7.94 15.60 -13.29
C ALA A 209 -7.87 17.14 -13.24
N GLY A 210 -7.27 17.79 -14.25
CA GLY A 210 -7.28 19.25 -14.37
C GLY A 210 -6.18 19.98 -13.58
N ALA A 211 -5.15 19.27 -13.13
CA ALA A 211 -4.11 19.93 -12.35
C ALA A 211 -3.34 20.97 -13.18
N SER A 212 -2.98 22.07 -12.53
CA SER A 212 -2.17 23.16 -13.10
C SER A 212 -0.73 22.74 -13.39
N GLY A 213 -0.27 21.62 -12.81
CA GLY A 213 1.07 21.04 -13.00
C GLY A 213 1.43 20.11 -11.85
N VAL A 214 2.71 19.78 -11.72
CA VAL A 214 3.25 18.95 -10.63
C VAL A 214 3.98 19.85 -9.64
N GLY A 215 3.49 19.90 -8.42
CA GLY A 215 4.02 20.73 -7.33
C GLY A 215 5.06 20.00 -6.50
N LEU A 216 5.09 18.67 -6.61
CA LEU A 216 6.10 17.83 -5.99
C LEU A 216 6.19 16.49 -6.75
N PHE A 217 7.33 16.22 -7.36
CA PHE A 217 7.71 14.86 -7.76
C PHE A 217 8.74 14.32 -6.78
N ARG A 218 8.40 13.19 -6.16
CA ARG A 218 9.26 12.42 -5.24
C ARG A 218 10.24 11.56 -6.05
N SER A 219 11.51 11.97 -6.11
CA SER A 219 12.54 11.30 -6.94
C SER A 219 13.00 9.95 -6.38
N GLU A 220 12.63 9.61 -5.15
CA GLU A 220 12.97 8.35 -4.48
C GLU A 220 12.38 7.13 -5.21
N TYR A 221 11.28 7.32 -5.94
CA TYR A 221 10.69 6.27 -6.77
C TYR A 221 11.68 5.68 -7.78
N LEU A 222 12.57 6.52 -8.33
CA LEU A 222 13.56 6.07 -9.31
C LEU A 222 14.49 5.01 -8.73
N PHE A 223 14.77 5.13 -7.43
CA PHE A 223 15.55 4.19 -6.66
C PHE A 223 14.73 2.95 -6.28
N LEU A 224 13.58 3.17 -5.61
CA LEU A 224 12.74 2.11 -5.06
C LEU A 224 12.23 1.14 -6.15
N SER A 225 11.98 1.64 -7.36
CA SER A 225 11.48 0.83 -8.47
C SER A 225 12.54 -0.08 -9.11
N GLN A 226 13.82 0.27 -9.01
CA GLN A 226 14.90 -0.46 -9.69
C GLN A 226 15.83 -1.20 -8.72
N GLN A 227 15.71 -0.98 -7.41
CA GLN A 227 16.62 -1.52 -6.38
C GLN A 227 18.10 -1.23 -6.67
N LYS A 228 18.36 -0.14 -7.39
CA LYS A 228 19.70 0.37 -7.74
C LYS A 228 19.62 1.88 -7.88
N PHE A 229 20.76 2.55 -7.80
CA PHE A 229 20.82 3.97 -8.14
C PHE A 229 20.65 4.16 -9.64
N PRO A 230 19.71 5.01 -10.08
CA PRO A 230 19.58 5.35 -11.48
C PRO A 230 20.78 6.20 -11.91
N THR A 231 21.35 5.86 -13.05
CA THR A 231 22.38 6.68 -13.70
C THR A 231 21.82 8.06 -14.07
N GLU A 232 22.70 9.05 -14.27
CA GLU A 232 22.30 10.38 -14.74
C GLU A 232 21.44 10.30 -16.01
N GLU A 233 21.84 9.45 -16.97
CA GLU A 233 21.10 9.28 -18.23
C GLU A 233 19.71 8.67 -18.01
N GLU A 234 19.57 7.71 -17.08
CA GLU A 234 18.27 7.14 -16.71
C GLU A 234 17.36 8.21 -16.06
N GLN A 235 17.92 9.02 -15.16
CA GLN A 235 17.20 10.14 -14.53
C GLN A 235 16.77 11.18 -15.57
N PHE A 236 17.70 11.60 -16.43
CA PHE A 236 17.45 12.54 -17.52
C PHE A 236 16.33 12.05 -18.43
N CYS A 237 16.39 10.79 -18.87
CA CYS A 237 15.37 10.18 -19.71
C CYS A 237 13.98 10.22 -19.06
N ILE A 238 13.89 9.99 -17.75
CA ILE A 238 12.62 10.01 -17.02
C ILE A 238 12.10 11.43 -16.88
N TYR A 239 12.92 12.37 -16.39
CA TYR A 239 12.51 13.77 -16.24
C TYR A 239 12.13 14.40 -17.58
N LYS A 240 12.88 14.13 -18.65
CA LYS A 240 12.57 14.57 -20.02
C LYS A 240 11.19 14.06 -20.48
N LYS A 241 10.86 12.81 -20.19
CA LYS A 241 9.53 12.25 -20.50
C LYS A 241 8.43 12.98 -19.72
N MET A 242 8.66 13.25 -18.43
CA MET A 242 7.70 13.96 -17.59
C MET A 242 7.44 15.39 -18.07
N VAL A 243 8.51 16.15 -18.35
CA VAL A 243 8.41 17.53 -18.88
C VAL A 243 7.65 17.55 -20.20
N LYS A 244 7.96 16.61 -21.11
CA LYS A 244 7.23 16.49 -22.39
C LYS A 244 5.74 16.17 -22.18
N ALA A 245 5.42 15.26 -21.27
CA ALA A 245 4.05 14.87 -20.97
C ALA A 245 3.22 16.03 -20.37
N LEU A 246 3.85 16.91 -19.58
CA LEU A 246 3.20 18.05 -18.95
C LEU A 246 2.82 19.19 -19.90
N LYS A 247 3.36 19.20 -21.14
CA LYS A 247 3.01 20.15 -22.21
C LYS A 247 3.09 21.62 -21.75
N GLY A 248 4.20 21.99 -21.10
CA GLY A 248 4.46 23.35 -20.62
C GLY A 248 3.92 23.67 -19.23
N ARG A 249 3.19 22.76 -18.59
CA ARG A 249 2.85 22.89 -17.16
C ARG A 249 4.10 22.71 -16.28
N PRO A 250 4.19 23.41 -15.14
CA PRO A 250 5.35 23.32 -14.25
C PRO A 250 5.51 21.91 -13.67
N LEU A 251 6.77 21.57 -13.43
CA LEU A 251 7.22 20.35 -12.78
C LEU A 251 8.23 20.71 -11.70
N VAL A 252 7.86 20.55 -10.44
CA VAL A 252 8.76 20.69 -9.31
C VAL A 252 9.31 19.31 -8.95
N ILE A 253 10.61 19.11 -9.14
CA ILE A 253 11.30 17.88 -8.77
C ILE A 253 11.97 18.10 -7.42
N ARG A 254 11.63 17.27 -6.44
CA ARG A 254 12.38 17.24 -5.20
C ARG A 254 13.63 16.39 -5.42
N VAL A 255 14.78 16.96 -5.08
CA VAL A 255 16.04 16.21 -5.02
C VAL A 255 15.86 15.05 -4.04
N PHE A 256 16.65 14.00 -4.23
CA PHE A 256 16.58 12.76 -3.47
C PHE A 256 16.46 13.01 -1.94
N ASP A 257 15.34 12.57 -1.34
CA ASP A 257 15.04 12.68 0.09
C ASP A 257 14.73 11.30 0.68
N LEU A 258 15.80 10.67 1.15
CA LEU A 258 15.81 9.36 1.75
C LEU A 258 16.23 9.48 3.22
N GLY A 259 15.25 9.43 4.11
CA GLY A 259 15.48 9.30 5.54
C GLY A 259 15.51 7.84 5.97
N GLY A 260 15.89 7.62 7.23
CA GLY A 260 16.00 6.26 7.78
C GLY A 260 14.70 5.48 7.97
N ASP A 261 13.54 6.06 7.66
CA ASP A 261 12.25 5.38 7.53
C ASP A 261 12.09 4.64 6.20
N LYS A 262 12.97 4.89 5.22
CA LYS A 262 12.96 4.28 3.89
C LYS A 262 14.23 3.48 3.68
N LYS A 263 14.26 2.25 4.20
CA LYS A 263 15.44 1.40 4.04
C LYS A 263 15.65 0.97 2.60
N ILE A 264 16.89 1.14 2.18
CA ILE A 264 17.40 0.73 0.88
C ILE A 264 18.22 -0.55 1.06
N ASP A 265 17.77 -1.64 0.46
CA ASP A 265 18.59 -2.86 0.31
C ASP A 265 19.45 -2.74 -0.96
N LEU A 266 20.63 -2.13 -0.84
CA LEU A 266 21.63 -2.13 -1.91
C LEU A 266 22.44 -3.43 -1.88
N PRO A 267 22.74 -4.04 -3.03
CA PRO A 267 23.68 -5.14 -3.11
C PRO A 267 25.05 -4.71 -2.55
N LEU A 268 25.68 -5.56 -1.73
CA LEU A 268 26.97 -5.33 -1.05
C LEU A 268 28.15 -4.96 -1.99
N GLY A 269 28.00 -5.15 -3.30
CA GLY A 269 28.98 -4.76 -4.33
C GLY A 269 28.76 -3.39 -4.98
N HIS A 270 27.71 -2.64 -4.61
CA HIS A 270 27.46 -1.32 -5.20
C HIS A 270 28.43 -0.28 -4.63
N ALA A 271 29.04 0.55 -5.49
CA ALA A 271 30.08 1.51 -5.10
C ALA A 271 29.67 2.48 -3.97
N HIS A 272 28.38 2.72 -3.82
CA HIS A 272 27.80 3.59 -2.81
C HIS A 272 27.12 2.85 -1.64
N ALA A 273 27.10 1.51 -1.61
CA ALA A 273 26.41 0.73 -0.57
C ALA A 273 26.85 1.12 0.84
N LYS A 274 28.13 1.47 1.02
CA LYS A 274 28.70 1.92 2.30
C LYS A 274 28.20 3.30 2.77
N TYR A 275 27.79 4.18 1.85
CA TYR A 275 27.27 5.50 2.22
C TYR A 275 25.83 5.41 2.74
N PHE A 276 25.06 4.46 2.22
CA PHE A 276 23.64 4.28 2.56
C PHE A 276 23.40 3.22 3.65
N SER A 277 24.42 2.44 4.03
CA SER A 277 24.29 1.40 5.06
C SER A 277 23.98 1.94 6.45
N ASP A 278 24.36 3.19 6.70
CA ASP A 278 24.30 3.80 8.03
C ASP A 278 23.02 4.64 8.22
N ILE A 279 22.33 4.97 7.11
CA ILE A 279 21.07 5.72 7.11
C ILE A 279 19.97 4.88 7.77
N GLY A 280 19.29 5.46 8.76
CA GLY A 280 18.25 4.78 9.54
C GLY A 280 18.72 3.83 10.63
N CYS A 281 20.02 3.82 10.94
CA CYS A 281 20.56 3.22 12.16
C CYS A 281 20.68 4.23 13.32
N GLU A 282 20.20 5.45 13.13
CA GLU A 282 20.31 6.54 14.09
C GLU A 282 19.26 6.45 15.20
N PRO A 283 19.51 7.03 16.40
CA PRO A 283 18.56 7.01 17.51
C PRO A 283 17.21 7.66 17.17
N ASN A 284 17.21 8.64 16.27
CA ASN A 284 16.01 9.27 15.76
C ASN A 284 16.18 9.59 14.26
N PRO A 285 15.80 8.67 13.38
CA PRO A 285 15.94 8.85 11.93
C PRO A 285 15.21 10.05 11.35
N ALA A 286 14.13 10.51 12.01
CA ALA A 286 13.39 11.69 11.56
C ALA A 286 14.13 13.01 11.83
N LEU A 287 15.14 13.00 12.71
CA LEU A 287 16.04 14.11 12.99
C LEU A 287 17.48 13.84 12.50
N GLY A 288 17.68 12.73 11.79
CA GLY A 288 18.97 12.23 11.36
C GLY A 288 19.28 12.52 9.89
N CYS A 289 20.18 11.74 9.31
CA CYS A 289 20.56 11.79 7.89
C CYS A 289 19.54 11.09 6.99
#